data_AF-A0A7V9F464-F1
#
_entry.id   AF-A0A7V9F464-F1
#
_cell.length_a   1.000
_cell.length_b   1.000
_cell.length_c   1.000
_cell.angle_alpha   90.00
_cell.angle_beta   90.00
_cell.angle_gamma   90.00
#
_symmetry.space_group_name_H-M   'P 1'
#
loop_
_entity.id
_entity.type
_entity.pdbx_description
1 polymer ?
#
loop_
_entity_poly.entity_id
_entity_poly.type
_entity_poly.pdbx_seq_one_letter_code
_entity_poly.pdbx_strand_id
1 'polypeptide(L)'
;MASIDGDEGDLTEEQHRAIAAELVARWEAGESKSSLEVEFWDDPSSHGKRFTAYVRKWLERETERKSSQTEHIERLEALLRAQGVSPTEAGDLDEEFRLLAKSRESALAALRVYNDPLAGFRTETFIVLMVIAWNSLLQAMLERDGIDYFGRDHKGKQVLVDGRPRVQDTWSLVQLALPEAHRVALRSNLDFFLKLRHLIAHRYLPALDVQIVGEAQAMLLNFENMLIEQFGVESAP
;
A
#
# COMPACT_ATOMS: atom_id res chain seq x y z
N MET A 1 20.95 27.09 -9.55
CA MET A 1 21.97 27.29 -10.61
C MET A 1 23.31 26.85 -10.07
N ALA A 2 23.67 25.59 -10.31
CA ALA A 2 25.01 25.05 -10.11
C ALA A 2 25.38 24.34 -11.41
N SER A 3 26.54 24.69 -11.96
CA SER A 3 27.01 24.36 -13.31
C SER A 3 27.01 22.86 -13.60
N ILE A 4 26.34 22.49 -14.68
CA ILE A 4 26.54 21.25 -15.43
C ILE A 4 27.43 21.66 -16.62
N ASP A 5 28.71 21.94 -16.36
CA ASP A 5 29.70 22.16 -17.41
C ASP A 5 30.77 21.08 -17.26
N GLY A 6 30.72 20.14 -18.20
CA GLY A 6 31.56 18.97 -18.27
C GLY A 6 31.06 18.12 -19.44
N ASP A 7 31.35 18.61 -20.65
CA ASP A 7 31.24 17.93 -21.95
C ASP A 7 29.86 17.91 -22.67
N GLU A 8 29.18 19.06 -22.79
CA GLU A 8 28.04 19.28 -23.74
C GLU A 8 28.49 20.09 -24.99
N GLY A 9 29.78 20.03 -25.36
CA GLY A 9 30.44 21.07 -26.17
C GLY A 9 30.30 21.08 -27.69
N ASP A 10 29.66 20.11 -28.35
CA ASP A 10 29.72 20.04 -29.84
C ASP A 10 28.52 19.35 -30.54
N LEU A 11 27.40 19.15 -29.84
CA LEU A 11 26.23 18.45 -30.37
C LEU A 11 25.10 19.42 -30.73
N THR A 12 24.47 19.19 -31.88
CA THR A 12 23.25 19.89 -32.30
C THR A 12 22.04 19.42 -31.49
N GLU A 13 20.99 20.24 -31.43
CA GLU A 13 19.73 19.87 -30.75
C GLU A 13 19.13 18.56 -31.29
N GLU A 14 19.21 18.31 -32.59
CA GLU A 14 18.76 17.04 -33.19
C GLU A 14 19.57 15.85 -32.70
N GLN A 15 20.89 16.00 -32.54
CA GLN A 15 21.75 14.95 -32.00
C GLN A 15 21.44 14.68 -30.53
N HIS A 16 21.20 15.72 -29.73
CA HIS A 16 20.78 15.57 -28.34
C HIS A 16 19.44 14.84 -28.21
N ARG A 17 18.47 15.14 -29.07
CA ARG A 17 17.18 14.44 -29.11
C ARG A 17 17.34 12.97 -29.53
N ALA A 18 18.19 12.67 -30.50
CA ALA A 18 18.46 11.31 -30.94
C ALA A 18 19.12 10.46 -29.84
N ILE A 19 20.12 11.02 -29.16
CA ILE A 19 20.78 10.38 -28.00
C ILE A 19 19.77 10.12 -26.88
N ALA A 20 18.95 11.11 -26.55
CA ALA A 20 17.93 10.94 -25.52
C ALA A 20 16.92 9.83 -25.89
N ALA A 21 16.58 9.68 -27.17
CA ALA A 21 15.67 8.63 -27.65
C ALA A 21 16.31 7.24 -27.56
N GLU A 22 17.59 7.11 -27.90
CA GLU A 22 18.35 5.88 -27.77
C GLU A 22 18.47 5.43 -26.31
N LEU A 23 18.83 6.36 -25.42
CA LEU A 23 18.93 6.12 -23.98
C LEU A 23 17.60 5.62 -23.39
N VAL A 24 16.48 6.17 -23.84
CA VAL A 24 15.14 5.73 -23.43
C VAL A 24 14.83 4.33 -23.95
N ALA A 25 15.15 4.03 -25.21
CA ALA A 25 14.91 2.70 -25.79
C ALA A 25 15.69 1.60 -25.06
N ARG A 26 16.95 1.89 -24.68
CA ARG A 26 17.78 0.97 -23.88
C ARG A 26 17.27 0.79 -22.45
N TRP A 27 16.80 1.86 -21.83
CA TRP A 27 16.14 1.77 -20.52
C TRP A 27 14.85 0.95 -20.56
N GLU A 28 14.04 1.09 -21.63
CA GLU A 28 12.85 0.27 -21.87
C GLU A 28 13.18 -1.19 -22.16
N ALA A 29 14.33 -1.47 -22.78
CA ALA A 29 14.86 -2.82 -23.00
C ALA A 29 15.39 -3.51 -21.72
N GLY A 30 15.41 -2.80 -20.59
CA GLY A 30 15.72 -3.37 -19.26
C GLY A 30 17.05 -2.94 -18.65
N GLU A 31 17.79 -2.04 -19.29
CA GLU A 31 19.04 -1.52 -18.74
C GLU A 31 18.79 -0.55 -17.57
N SER A 32 19.71 -0.53 -16.61
CA SER A 32 19.61 0.39 -15.47
C SER A 32 20.08 1.81 -15.85
N LYS A 33 19.41 2.84 -15.33
CA LYS A 33 19.77 4.25 -15.59
C LYS A 33 21.23 4.54 -15.20
N SER A 34 21.72 3.96 -14.10
CA SER A 34 23.10 4.12 -13.66
C SER A 34 24.11 3.47 -14.62
N SER A 35 23.76 2.35 -15.26
CA SER A 35 24.63 1.73 -16.27
C SER A 35 24.75 2.62 -17.50
N LEU A 36 23.63 3.19 -17.95
CA LEU A 36 23.58 4.11 -19.08
C LEU A 36 24.34 5.41 -18.79
N GLU A 37 24.34 5.88 -17.54
CA GLU A 37 25.11 7.06 -17.14
C GLU A 37 26.62 6.84 -17.14
N VAL A 38 27.07 5.68 -16.66
CA VAL A 38 28.48 5.29 -16.70
C VAL A 38 28.95 5.13 -18.15
N GLU A 39 28.13 4.52 -19.01
CA GLU A 39 28.50 4.28 -20.40
C GLU A 39 28.54 5.57 -21.22
N PHE A 40 27.56 6.46 -21.05
CA PHE A 40 27.39 7.62 -21.91
C PHE A 40 28.10 8.89 -21.42
N TRP A 41 28.22 9.05 -20.09
CA TRP A 41 28.79 10.25 -19.48
C TRP A 41 29.98 9.98 -18.54
N ASP A 42 30.45 8.72 -18.46
CA ASP A 42 31.48 8.28 -17.51
C ASP A 42 31.20 8.74 -16.06
N ASP A 43 29.90 8.79 -15.70
CA ASP A 43 29.43 9.35 -14.44
C ASP A 43 28.78 8.28 -13.56
N PRO A 44 29.57 7.58 -12.72
CA PRO A 44 29.06 6.58 -11.79
C PRO A 44 28.34 7.18 -10.57
N SER A 45 28.39 8.51 -10.38
CA SER A 45 27.97 9.16 -9.14
C SER A 45 26.51 9.62 -9.14
N SER A 46 25.88 9.68 -10.32
CA SER A 46 24.59 10.35 -10.50
C SER A 46 23.37 9.48 -10.17
N HIS A 47 23.55 8.16 -10.02
CA HIS A 47 22.50 7.20 -9.60
C HIS A 47 21.16 7.36 -10.37
N GLY A 48 21.20 7.65 -11.66
CA GLY A 48 20.03 7.81 -12.55
C GLY A 48 19.47 9.24 -12.65
N LYS A 49 20.05 10.21 -11.94
CA LYS A 49 19.58 11.62 -11.94
C LYS A 49 19.98 12.36 -13.22
N ARG A 50 21.19 12.14 -13.75
CA ARG A 50 21.68 12.77 -14.97
C ARG A 50 20.91 12.27 -16.19
N PHE A 51 20.66 10.96 -16.26
CA PHE A 51 19.77 10.35 -17.25
C PHE A 51 18.38 11.00 -17.22
N THR A 52 17.79 11.11 -16.03
CA THR A 52 16.45 11.68 -15.86
C THR A 52 16.40 13.14 -16.28
N ALA A 53 17.40 13.94 -15.90
CA ALA A 53 17.52 15.34 -16.30
C ALA A 53 17.72 15.52 -17.81
N TYR A 54 18.55 14.67 -18.42
CA TYR A 54 18.87 14.73 -19.85
C TYR A 54 17.67 14.36 -20.73
N VAL A 55 16.98 13.26 -20.41
CA VAL A 55 15.75 12.86 -21.13
C VAL A 55 14.65 13.90 -20.96
N ARG A 56 14.50 14.47 -19.77
CA ARG A 56 13.52 15.55 -19.54
C ARG A 56 13.86 16.82 -20.33
N LYS A 57 15.14 17.20 -20.43
CA LYS A 57 15.61 18.39 -21.15
C LYS A 57 15.35 18.30 -22.66
N TRP A 58 15.53 17.13 -23.27
CA TRP A 58 15.51 16.99 -24.74
C TRP A 58 14.28 16.29 -25.31
N LEU A 59 13.61 15.43 -24.54
CA LEU A 59 12.39 14.72 -24.96
C LEU A 59 11.13 15.12 -24.18
N GLU A 60 11.25 16.00 -23.19
CA GLU A 60 10.15 16.38 -22.28
C GLU A 60 9.44 15.18 -21.63
N ARG A 61 10.14 14.03 -21.55
CA ARG A 61 9.60 12.76 -21.07
C ARG A 61 9.99 12.52 -19.61
N GLU A 62 9.01 12.19 -18.77
CA GLU A 62 9.29 11.71 -17.42
C GLU A 62 9.82 10.27 -17.47
N THR A 63 10.95 10.04 -16.81
CA THR A 63 11.58 8.70 -16.70
C THR A 63 11.57 8.19 -15.27
N GLU A 64 11.10 8.98 -14.31
CA GLU A 64 10.83 8.49 -12.96
C GLU A 64 9.67 7.49 -13.04
N ARG A 65 9.92 6.24 -12.62
CA ARG A 65 8.80 5.33 -12.40
C ARG A 65 7.95 5.93 -11.29
N LYS A 66 6.62 5.86 -11.40
CA LYS A 66 5.74 6.25 -10.29
C LYS A 66 6.23 5.58 -9.01
N SER A 67 6.19 6.29 -7.89
CA SER A 67 6.56 5.68 -6.61
C SER A 67 5.67 4.44 -6.40
N SER A 68 6.27 3.34 -5.92
CA SER A 68 5.53 2.13 -5.53
C SER A 68 4.33 2.47 -4.63
N GLN A 69 4.47 3.50 -3.79
CA GLN A 69 3.39 4.00 -2.93
C GLN A 69 2.28 4.69 -3.73
N THR A 70 2.61 5.48 -4.75
CA THR A 70 1.63 6.12 -5.64
C THR A 70 0.88 5.07 -6.46
N GLU A 71 1.57 4.06 -6.99
CA GLU A 71 0.92 2.95 -7.70
C GLU A 71 -0.03 2.18 -6.80
N HIS A 72 0.34 1.98 -5.53
CA HIS A 72 -0.51 1.29 -4.56
C HIS A 72 -1.76 2.09 -4.18
N ILE A 73 -1.63 3.41 -3.99
CA ILE A 73 -2.79 4.30 -3.80
C ILE A 73 -3.69 4.24 -5.02
N GLU A 74 -3.13 4.38 -6.23
CA GLU A 74 -3.90 4.33 -7.47
C GLU A 74 -4.61 2.98 -7.65
N ARG A 75 -3.96 1.86 -7.30
CA ARG A 75 -4.55 0.51 -7.36
C ARG A 75 -5.68 0.33 -6.36
N LEU A 76 -5.50 0.74 -5.10
CA LEU A 76 -6.57 0.71 -4.10
C LEU A 76 -7.73 1.65 -4.45
N GLU A 77 -7.44 2.84 -4.97
CA GLU A 77 -8.48 3.75 -5.48
C GLU A 77 -9.21 3.16 -6.68
N ALA A 78 -8.52 2.46 -7.59
CA ALA A 78 -9.14 1.76 -8.70
C ALA A 78 -10.04 0.61 -8.22
N LEU A 79 -9.61 -0.18 -7.25
CA LEU A 79 -10.42 -1.25 -6.63
C LEU A 79 -11.70 -0.68 -5.97
N LEU A 80 -11.58 0.48 -5.32
CA LEU A 80 -12.72 1.20 -4.75
C LEU A 80 -13.69 1.71 -5.83
N ARG A 81 -13.17 2.32 -6.91
CA ARG A 81 -14.01 2.81 -8.01
C ARG A 81 -14.69 1.68 -8.78
N ALA A 82 -13.99 0.56 -9.01
CA ALA A 82 -14.51 -0.59 -9.75
C ALA A 82 -15.67 -1.29 -9.02
N GLN A 83 -15.72 -1.19 -7.69
CA GLN A 83 -16.76 -1.84 -6.90
C GLN A 83 -17.74 -0.89 -6.22
N GLY A 84 -17.65 0.42 -6.48
CA GLY A 84 -18.80 1.33 -6.48
C GLY A 84 -19.71 1.35 -5.25
N VAL A 85 -19.22 1.06 -4.04
CA VAL A 85 -20.03 1.23 -2.82
C VAL A 85 -19.58 2.51 -2.13
N SER A 86 -20.39 3.56 -2.24
CA SER A 86 -20.33 4.72 -1.37
C SER A 86 -20.83 4.33 0.03
N PRO A 87 -20.18 4.76 1.13
CA PRO A 87 -20.59 4.38 2.48
C PRO A 87 -21.99 4.89 2.85
N THR A 88 -22.54 5.83 2.07
CA THR A 88 -23.90 6.38 2.26
C THR A 88 -24.99 5.53 1.61
N GLU A 89 -24.66 4.63 0.68
CA GLU A 89 -25.61 3.76 -0.05
C GLU A 89 -25.60 2.32 0.47
N ALA A 90 -24.73 2.00 1.43
CA ALA A 90 -24.47 0.64 1.89
C ALA A 90 -25.59 0.03 2.75
N GLY A 91 -26.65 0.80 3.08
CA GLY A 91 -27.73 0.38 3.98
C GLY A 91 -28.50 -0.87 3.53
N ASP A 92 -28.54 -1.14 2.23
CA ASP A 92 -29.26 -2.28 1.63
C ASP A 92 -28.34 -3.41 1.14
N LEU A 93 -27.03 -3.32 1.38
CA LEU A 93 -26.06 -4.34 0.96
C LEU A 93 -25.90 -5.45 2.01
N ASP A 94 -25.59 -6.66 1.54
CA ASP A 94 -25.21 -7.77 2.41
C ASP A 94 -24.03 -7.37 3.31
N GLU A 95 -23.99 -7.92 4.52
CA GLU A 95 -23.01 -7.55 5.55
C GLU A 95 -21.56 -7.69 5.03
N GLU A 96 -21.28 -8.71 4.23
CA GLU A 96 -20.00 -8.91 3.52
C GLU A 96 -19.56 -7.66 2.75
N PHE A 97 -20.43 -7.11 1.89
CA PHE A 97 -20.10 -5.94 1.06
C PHE A 97 -19.91 -4.68 1.89
N ARG A 98 -20.69 -4.50 2.95
CA ARG A 98 -20.50 -3.39 3.90
C ARG A 98 -19.15 -3.47 4.60
N LEU A 99 -18.76 -4.66 5.03
CA LEU A 99 -17.46 -4.91 5.66
C LEU A 99 -16.31 -4.68 4.67
N LEU A 100 -16.47 -5.12 3.42
CA LEU A 100 -15.48 -4.92 2.36
C LEU A 100 -15.28 -3.44 2.02
N ALA A 101 -16.38 -2.66 1.89
CA ALA A 101 -16.31 -1.22 1.69
C ALA A 101 -15.58 -0.53 2.84
N LYS A 102 -15.98 -0.82 4.08
CA LYS A 102 -15.32 -0.31 5.29
C LYS A 102 -13.83 -0.65 5.34
N SER A 103 -13.46 -1.87 4.96
CA SER A 103 -12.08 -2.35 4.92
C SER A 103 -11.24 -1.48 3.98
N ARG A 104 -11.71 -1.28 2.74
CA ARG A 104 -11.00 -0.51 1.72
C ARG A 104 -10.92 0.98 2.06
N GLU A 105 -12.00 1.57 2.53
CA GLU A 105 -12.02 2.98 2.96
C GLU A 105 -11.03 3.23 4.08
N SER A 106 -10.96 2.32 5.06
CA SER A 106 -10.02 2.42 6.17
C SER A 106 -8.57 2.35 5.69
N ALA A 107 -8.26 1.44 4.76
CA ALA A 107 -6.93 1.31 4.17
C ALA A 107 -6.54 2.57 3.37
N LEU A 108 -7.46 3.11 2.56
CA LEU A 108 -7.21 4.34 1.79
C LEU A 108 -6.99 5.54 2.71
N ALA A 109 -7.79 5.67 3.78
CA ALA A 109 -7.60 6.71 4.78
C ALA A 109 -6.23 6.58 5.48
N ALA A 110 -5.82 5.34 5.81
CA ALA A 110 -4.51 5.08 6.38
C ALA A 110 -3.38 5.58 5.47
N LEU A 111 -3.45 5.29 4.17
CA LEU A 111 -2.46 5.72 3.20
C LEU A 111 -2.40 7.22 3.00
N ARG A 112 -3.56 7.88 2.94
CA ARG A 112 -3.62 9.34 2.80
C ARG A 112 -2.93 10.02 3.96
N VAL A 113 -3.16 9.56 5.18
CA VAL A 113 -2.49 10.10 6.38
C VAL A 113 -1.00 9.76 6.39
N TYR A 114 -0.62 8.54 6.04
CA TYR A 114 0.78 8.13 6.05
C TYR A 114 1.65 8.95 5.07
N ASN A 115 1.05 9.33 3.93
CA ASN A 115 1.71 10.13 2.89
C ASN A 115 1.64 11.64 3.11
N ASP A 116 0.93 12.13 4.13
CA ASP A 116 0.92 13.55 4.47
C ASP A 116 2.19 13.89 5.28
N PRO A 117 3.15 14.65 4.71
CA PRO A 117 4.39 14.98 5.41
C PRO A 117 4.19 15.98 6.55
N LEU A 118 3.05 16.67 6.60
CA LEU A 118 2.70 17.67 7.62
C LEU A 118 1.87 17.07 8.76
N ALA A 119 1.36 15.84 8.59
CA ALA A 119 0.56 15.17 9.60
C ALA A 119 1.44 14.74 10.80
N GLY A 120 1.13 15.31 11.97
CA GLY A 120 1.55 14.73 13.24
C GLY A 120 0.81 13.41 13.48
N PHE A 121 1.42 12.48 14.23
CA PHE A 121 0.81 11.20 14.59
C PHE A 121 0.44 10.31 13.39
N ARG A 122 1.11 10.50 12.24
CA ARG A 122 0.77 9.84 10.98
C ARG A 122 0.99 8.32 11.01
N THR A 123 2.06 7.87 11.66
CA THR A 123 2.43 6.45 11.70
C THR A 123 1.46 5.69 12.60
N GLU A 124 1.13 6.25 13.74
CA GLU A 124 0.14 5.71 14.67
C GLU A 124 -1.25 5.69 14.06
N THR A 125 -1.64 6.77 13.37
CA THR A 125 -2.91 6.84 12.65
C THR A 125 -2.97 5.79 11.54
N PHE A 126 -1.90 5.64 10.76
CA PHE A 126 -1.78 4.57 9.76
C PHE A 126 -1.99 3.19 10.39
N ILE A 127 -1.30 2.89 11.49
CA ILE A 127 -1.42 1.59 12.16
C ILE A 127 -2.86 1.33 12.62
N VAL A 128 -3.48 2.31 13.28
CA VAL A 128 -4.86 2.16 13.79
C VAL A 128 -5.83 1.92 12.64
N LEU A 129 -5.74 2.72 11.56
CA LEU A 129 -6.63 2.59 10.40
C LEU A 129 -6.37 1.28 9.63
N MET A 130 -5.12 0.85 9.50
CA MET A 130 -4.80 -0.45 8.88
C MET A 130 -5.30 -1.62 9.71
N VAL A 131 -5.24 -1.56 11.05
CA VAL A 131 -5.83 -2.61 11.90
C VAL A 131 -7.36 -2.66 11.72
N ILE A 132 -8.03 -1.51 11.56
CA ILE A 132 -9.46 -1.47 11.24
C ILE A 132 -9.72 -2.08 9.85
N ALA A 133 -8.90 -1.73 8.85
CA ALA A 133 -8.99 -2.28 7.50
C ALA A 133 -8.90 -3.81 7.51
N TRP A 134 -7.89 -4.37 8.18
CA TRP A 134 -7.71 -5.81 8.33
C TRP A 134 -8.85 -6.47 9.10
N ASN A 135 -9.29 -5.89 10.21
CA ASN A 135 -10.44 -6.41 10.96
C ASN A 135 -11.67 -6.56 10.07
N SER A 136 -11.96 -5.54 9.27
CA SER A 136 -13.10 -5.56 8.37
C SER A 136 -12.92 -6.52 7.19
N LEU A 137 -11.69 -6.68 6.67
CA LEU A 137 -11.40 -7.68 5.63
C LEU A 137 -11.61 -9.10 6.15
N LEU A 138 -11.07 -9.42 7.33
CA LEU A 138 -11.20 -10.74 7.94
C LEU A 138 -12.67 -11.06 8.24
N GLN A 139 -13.44 -10.09 8.72
CA GLN A 139 -14.88 -10.26 8.93
C GLN A 139 -15.61 -10.50 7.60
N ALA A 140 -15.29 -9.75 6.53
CA ALA A 140 -15.90 -9.98 5.23
C ALA A 140 -15.62 -11.40 4.71
N MET A 141 -14.39 -11.91 4.89
CA MET A 141 -14.03 -13.28 4.52
C MET A 141 -14.86 -14.31 5.31
N LEU A 142 -14.96 -14.13 6.62
CA LEU A 142 -15.69 -15.07 7.50
C LEU A 142 -17.20 -15.02 7.22
N GLU A 143 -17.75 -13.83 6.94
CA GLU A 143 -19.15 -13.65 6.55
C GLU A 143 -19.46 -14.37 5.23
N ARG A 144 -18.64 -14.13 4.18
CA ARG A 144 -18.74 -14.82 2.88
C ARG A 144 -18.70 -16.34 3.03
N ASP A 145 -17.80 -16.83 3.88
CA ASP A 145 -17.59 -18.26 4.10
C ASP A 145 -18.61 -18.88 5.09
N GLY A 146 -19.52 -18.08 5.65
CA GLY A 146 -20.53 -18.52 6.62
C GLY A 146 -19.94 -19.01 7.95
N ILE A 147 -18.74 -18.56 8.31
CA ILE A 147 -18.03 -18.97 9.53
C ILE A 147 -18.42 -18.05 10.68
N ASP A 148 -18.91 -18.61 11.79
CA ASP A 148 -19.26 -17.82 12.97
C ASP A 148 -18.03 -17.20 13.64
N TYR A 149 -18.00 -15.87 13.67
CA TYR A 149 -16.92 -15.07 14.27
C TYR A 149 -17.38 -14.24 15.47
N PHE A 150 -18.55 -14.55 16.05
CA PHE A 150 -19.06 -13.87 17.23
C PHE A 150 -18.57 -14.48 18.54
N GLY A 151 -18.31 -13.63 19.52
CA GLY A 151 -17.90 -14.03 20.85
C GLY A 151 -19.05 -14.70 21.60
N ARG A 152 -18.76 -15.82 22.26
CA ARG A 152 -19.73 -16.59 23.05
C ARG A 152 -19.41 -16.52 24.54
N ASP A 153 -20.45 -16.57 25.38
CA ASP A 153 -20.32 -16.67 26.82
C ASP A 153 -20.02 -18.11 27.26
N HIS A 154 -19.85 -18.32 28.56
CA HIS A 154 -19.56 -19.65 29.13
C HIS A 154 -20.71 -20.67 28.93
N LYS A 155 -21.89 -20.23 28.46
CA LYS A 155 -23.05 -21.08 28.14
C LYS A 155 -23.20 -21.30 26.63
N GLY A 156 -22.25 -20.79 25.82
CA GLY A 156 -22.27 -20.89 24.37
C GLY A 156 -23.20 -19.88 23.67
N LYS A 157 -23.81 -18.94 24.41
CA LYS A 157 -24.68 -17.90 23.82
C LYS A 157 -23.83 -16.74 23.32
N GLN A 158 -24.22 -16.13 22.19
CA GLN A 158 -23.57 -14.92 21.71
C GLN A 158 -23.62 -13.81 22.77
N VAL A 159 -22.46 -13.22 23.03
CA VAL A 159 -22.34 -12.02 23.86
C VAL A 159 -22.83 -10.85 23.04
N LEU A 160 -23.75 -10.06 23.58
CA LEU A 160 -24.22 -8.84 22.92
C LEU A 160 -23.54 -7.61 23.54
N VAL A 161 -23.19 -6.65 22.71
CA VAL A 161 -22.74 -5.30 23.10
C VAL A 161 -23.64 -4.32 22.37
N ASP A 162 -24.30 -3.42 23.12
CA ASP A 162 -25.27 -2.45 22.59
C ASP A 162 -26.33 -3.08 21.66
N GLY A 163 -26.82 -4.27 22.04
CA GLY A 163 -27.84 -5.01 21.30
C GLY A 163 -27.35 -5.75 20.05
N ARG A 164 -26.05 -5.72 19.73
CA ARG A 164 -25.46 -6.43 18.58
C ARG A 164 -24.52 -7.55 19.04
N PRO A 165 -24.41 -8.66 18.28
CA PRO A 165 -23.41 -9.69 18.54
C PRO A 165 -22.00 -9.10 18.60
N ARG A 166 -21.29 -9.40 19.68
CA ARG A 166 -19.92 -8.97 19.89
C ARG A 166 -19.02 -9.76 18.95
N VAL A 167 -18.37 -9.07 18.02
CA VAL A 167 -17.31 -9.66 17.19
C VAL A 167 -16.14 -10.09 18.08
N GLN A 168 -15.51 -11.24 17.77
CA GLN A 168 -14.31 -11.69 18.47
C GLN A 168 -13.15 -10.69 18.30
N ASP A 169 -12.16 -10.75 19.17
CA ASP A 169 -10.98 -9.88 19.05
C ASP A 169 -10.17 -10.18 17.79
N THR A 170 -9.30 -9.26 17.39
CA THR A 170 -8.56 -9.37 16.13
C THR A 170 -7.66 -10.61 16.05
N TRP A 171 -7.05 -11.07 17.14
CA TRP A 171 -6.25 -12.29 17.09
C TRP A 171 -7.14 -13.49 16.77
N SER A 172 -8.30 -13.58 17.41
CA SER A 172 -9.29 -14.62 17.13
C SER A 172 -9.78 -14.58 15.67
N LEU A 173 -10.02 -13.39 15.10
CA LEU A 173 -10.36 -13.26 13.68
C LEU A 173 -9.24 -13.76 12.75
N VAL A 174 -7.99 -13.42 13.05
CA VAL A 174 -6.81 -13.92 12.29
C VAL A 174 -6.73 -15.45 12.37
N GLN A 175 -7.03 -16.04 13.53
CA GLN A 175 -7.02 -17.49 13.70
C GLN A 175 -8.08 -18.19 12.84
N LEU A 176 -9.29 -17.62 12.79
CA LEU A 176 -10.39 -18.18 12.02
C LEU A 176 -10.19 -18.02 10.51
N ALA A 177 -9.81 -16.82 10.06
CA ALA A 177 -9.76 -16.48 8.64
C ALA A 177 -8.45 -16.89 7.96
N LEU A 178 -7.34 -17.02 8.71
CA LEU A 178 -6.00 -17.25 8.17
C LEU A 178 -5.32 -18.43 8.86
N PRO A 179 -5.72 -19.69 8.59
CA PRO A 179 -5.13 -20.86 9.23
C PRO A 179 -3.61 -20.99 8.99
N GLU A 180 -2.92 -21.55 9.98
CA GLU A 180 -1.48 -21.38 10.21
C GLU A 180 -0.56 -22.01 9.14
N ALA A 181 -1.07 -22.97 8.36
CA ALA A 181 -0.27 -23.84 7.49
C ALA A 181 0.50 -23.11 6.36
N HIS A 182 0.04 -21.94 5.90
CA HIS A 182 0.59 -21.30 4.69
C HIS A 182 0.85 -19.80 4.79
N ARG A 183 0.61 -19.15 5.94
CA ARG A 183 0.67 -17.67 6.06
C ARG A 183 1.44 -17.15 7.27
N VAL A 184 2.50 -17.86 7.68
CA VAL A 184 3.30 -17.52 8.87
C VAL A 184 3.84 -16.09 8.84
N ALA A 185 4.42 -15.65 7.73
CA ALA A 185 5.00 -14.32 7.61
C ALA A 185 3.94 -13.20 7.73
N LEU A 186 2.81 -13.36 7.05
CA LEU A 186 1.68 -12.44 7.12
C LEU A 186 1.13 -12.35 8.56
N ARG A 187 0.91 -13.49 9.21
CA ARG A 187 0.43 -13.54 10.60
C ARG A 187 1.42 -12.91 11.59
N SER A 188 2.72 -13.13 11.40
CA SER A 188 3.76 -12.48 12.20
C SER A 188 3.74 -10.96 12.06
N ASN A 189 3.57 -10.46 10.83
CA ASN A 189 3.42 -9.04 10.56
C ASN A 189 2.14 -8.46 11.21
N LEU A 190 1.01 -9.15 11.14
CA LEU A 190 -0.21 -8.74 11.85
C LEU A 190 -0.01 -8.73 13.37
N ASP A 191 0.55 -9.78 13.95
CA ASP A 191 0.81 -9.86 15.39
C ASP A 191 1.70 -8.71 15.89
N PHE A 192 2.72 -8.33 15.11
CA PHE A 192 3.54 -7.15 15.38
C PHE A 192 2.68 -5.87 15.49
N PHE A 193 1.82 -5.60 14.51
CA PHE A 193 0.98 -4.40 14.52
C PHE A 193 -0.13 -4.43 15.56
N LEU A 194 -0.68 -5.59 15.89
CA LEU A 194 -1.70 -5.71 16.93
C LEU A 194 -1.14 -5.41 18.32
N LYS A 195 0.08 -5.89 18.60
CA LYS A 195 0.83 -5.50 19.80
C LYS A 195 1.15 -4.02 19.81
N LEU A 196 1.61 -3.47 18.70
CA LEU A 196 1.95 -2.05 18.58
C LEU A 196 0.72 -1.14 18.75
N ARG A 197 -0.42 -1.51 18.17
CA ARG A 197 -1.70 -0.81 18.33
C ARG A 197 -2.16 -0.76 19.79
N HIS A 198 -1.94 -1.83 20.56
CA HIS A 198 -2.19 -1.82 21.99
C HIS A 198 -1.28 -0.81 22.72
N LEU A 199 0.00 -0.75 22.37
CA LEU A 199 0.94 0.22 22.94
C LEU A 199 0.55 1.66 22.59
N ILE A 200 0.22 1.95 21.33
CA ILE A 200 -0.23 3.28 20.87
C ILE A 200 -1.45 3.75 21.67
N ALA A 201 -2.41 2.85 21.93
CA ALA A 201 -3.64 3.21 22.64
C ALA A 201 -3.43 3.52 24.14
N HIS A 202 -2.38 2.96 24.75
CA HIS A 202 -2.18 3.01 26.21
C HIS A 202 -0.90 3.74 26.63
N ARG A 203 -0.05 4.17 25.70
CA ARG A 203 1.24 4.78 25.99
C ARG A 203 1.58 5.89 25.00
N TYR A 204 2.36 6.86 25.46
CA TYR A 204 3.08 7.77 24.58
C TYR A 204 4.32 7.04 24.03
N LEU A 205 4.46 6.99 22.72
CA LEU A 205 5.59 6.34 22.04
C LEU A 205 6.55 7.38 21.46
N PRO A 206 7.86 7.09 21.41
CA PRO A 206 8.80 7.89 20.62
C PRO A 206 8.45 7.75 19.13
N ALA A 207 8.98 8.67 18.30
CA ALA A 207 8.73 8.65 16.86
C ALA A 207 9.05 7.27 16.26
N LEU A 208 8.02 6.62 15.70
CA LEU A 208 8.09 5.25 15.18
C LEU A 208 8.52 5.20 13.71
N ASP A 209 8.40 6.33 12.99
CA ASP A 209 8.41 6.41 11.53
C ASP A 209 9.55 5.65 10.87
N VAL A 210 10.79 5.83 11.33
CA VAL A 210 11.97 5.22 10.68
C VAL A 210 12.13 3.75 11.05
N GLN A 211 11.63 3.34 12.22
CA GLN A 211 11.87 2.00 12.76
C GLN A 211 10.97 0.93 12.15
N ILE A 212 9.80 1.33 11.62
CA ILE A 212 8.76 0.37 11.22
C ILE A 212 8.36 0.45 9.74
N VAL A 213 9.11 1.21 8.92
CA VAL A 213 8.78 1.41 7.49
C VAL A 213 8.65 0.06 6.78
N GLY A 214 9.59 -0.85 6.99
CA GLY A 214 9.60 -2.16 6.33
C GLY A 214 8.36 -2.99 6.69
N GLU A 215 8.02 -3.04 7.97
CA GLU A 215 6.86 -3.75 8.50
C GLU A 215 5.56 -3.11 7.98
N ALA A 216 5.49 -1.78 7.93
CA ALA A 216 4.31 -1.05 7.46
C ALA A 216 4.06 -1.29 5.96
N GLN A 217 5.13 -1.26 5.16
CA GLN A 217 5.07 -1.63 3.74
C GLN A 217 4.64 -3.09 3.56
N ALA A 218 5.18 -4.01 4.37
CA ALA A 218 4.76 -5.41 4.33
C ALA A 218 3.29 -5.59 4.71
N MET A 219 2.78 -4.88 5.73
CA MET A 219 1.38 -4.92 6.15
C MET A 219 0.44 -4.49 5.04
N LEU A 220 0.82 -3.42 4.35
CA LEU A 220 0.08 -2.85 3.25
C LEU A 220 0.04 -3.79 2.02
N LEU A 221 1.19 -4.34 1.62
CA LEU A 221 1.27 -5.30 0.52
C LEU A 221 0.51 -6.59 0.83
N ASN A 222 0.65 -7.10 2.05
CA ASN A 222 -0.11 -8.26 2.52
C ASN A 222 -1.62 -8.01 2.45
N PHE A 223 -2.06 -6.79 2.78
CA PHE A 223 -3.46 -6.40 2.78
C PHE A 223 -4.02 -6.38 1.36
N GLU A 224 -3.34 -5.70 0.45
CA GLU A 224 -3.75 -5.63 -0.95
C GLU A 224 -3.78 -7.01 -1.60
N ASN A 225 -2.73 -7.82 -1.40
CA ASN A 225 -2.70 -9.17 -1.94
C ASN A 225 -3.85 -10.01 -1.40
N MET A 226 -4.15 -9.92 -0.10
CA MET A 226 -5.29 -10.63 0.48
C MET A 226 -6.62 -10.14 -0.09
N LEU A 227 -6.79 -8.83 -0.22
CA LEU A 227 -8.00 -8.23 -0.77
C LEU A 227 -8.25 -8.70 -2.20
N ILE A 228 -7.21 -8.73 -3.03
CA ILE A 228 -7.27 -9.21 -4.42
C ILE A 228 -7.52 -10.72 -4.46
N GLU A 229 -6.79 -11.49 -3.66
CA GLU A 229 -6.95 -12.96 -3.61
C GLU A 229 -8.37 -13.38 -3.20
N GLN A 230 -8.99 -12.65 -2.28
CA GLN A 230 -10.29 -13.02 -1.71
C GLN A 230 -11.48 -12.38 -2.42
N PHE A 231 -11.33 -11.17 -2.97
CA PHE A 231 -12.44 -10.36 -3.51
C PHE A 231 -12.10 -9.63 -4.81
N GLY A 232 -10.90 -9.87 -5.36
CA GLY A 232 -10.53 -9.38 -6.68
C GLY A 232 -11.41 -10.03 -7.72
N VAL A 233 -12.14 -9.22 -8.49
CA VAL A 233 -12.69 -9.68 -9.76
C VAL A 233 -11.48 -9.81 -10.68
N GLU A 234 -11.23 -10.99 -11.22
CA GLU A 234 -10.41 -11.13 -12.43
C GLU A 234 -10.88 -10.02 -13.36
N SER A 235 -10.00 -9.06 -13.67
CA SER A 235 -10.31 -7.83 -14.41
C SER A 235 -11.39 -8.13 -15.43
N ALA A 236 -12.58 -7.54 -15.25
CA ALA A 236 -13.66 -7.67 -16.22
C ALA A 236 -13.08 -7.39 -17.63
N PRO A 237 -13.43 -8.21 -18.64
CA PRO A 237 -12.75 -8.28 -19.93
C PRO A 237 -12.68 -6.96 -20.69
#